data_AF-A0A7V4LRC5-F1
#
_entry.id   AF-A0A7V4LRC5-F1
#
_cell.length_a   1.000
_cell.length_b   1.000
_cell.length_c   1.000
_cell.angle_alpha   90.00
_cell.angle_beta   90.00
_cell.angle_gamma   90.00
#
_symmetry.space_group_name_H-M   'P 1'
#
loop_
_entity.id
_entity.type
_entity.pdbx_description
1 polymer ?
#
loop_
_entity_poly.entity_id
_entity_poly.type
_entity_poly.pdbx_seq_one_letter_code
_entity_poly.pdbx_strand_id
1 'polypeptide(L)'
;MRTKTLLLAAAFSAVGAATAMAQVYSVNAVGYVNTALKEGFNLIANPLDAGANNTVANLLAGVPDGTVVYTFAPGTGYTVNTFDLGEWTNPNATLVPGQGFFVRTPSAVTVTFVGEVKQGNLSTPLATGFNLVASQVPQAGKISTDLGLSVADGDLVYKFNADTQGYQIFTFDIGEWDPSEPTLAVGEGCWVRKGAAGAWNRTFSVNP
;
A
#
# COMPACT_ATOMS: atom_id res chain seq x y z
N MET A 1 -27.85 -89.56 8.00
CA MET A 1 -27.64 -89.42 6.55
C MET A 1 -28.24 -88.09 6.08
N ARG A 2 -27.38 -87.21 5.52
CA ARG A 2 -27.58 -86.14 4.51
C ARG A 2 -28.90 -85.37 4.38
N THR A 3 -28.81 -84.03 4.46
CA THR A 3 -29.32 -83.01 3.48
C THR A 3 -28.61 -81.66 3.81
N LYS A 4 -27.67 -81.09 3.02
CA LYS A 4 -27.77 -80.17 1.83
C LYS A 4 -28.68 -78.94 2.08
N THR A 5 -28.39 -77.65 1.83
CA THR A 5 -27.32 -76.79 1.25
C THR A 5 -27.76 -75.32 1.50
N LEU A 6 -26.87 -74.31 1.62
CA LEU A 6 -26.78 -73.07 0.79
C LEU A 6 -25.92 -71.96 1.42
N LEU A 7 -25.04 -71.37 0.60
CA LEU A 7 -24.21 -70.18 0.82
C LEU A 7 -25.05 -68.90 0.92
N LEU A 8 -24.59 -67.92 1.71
CA LEU A 8 -24.60 -66.52 1.29
C LEU A 8 -23.42 -65.76 1.92
N ALA A 9 -22.57 -65.21 1.07
CA ALA A 9 -21.46 -64.35 1.43
C ALA A 9 -21.94 -62.91 1.64
N ALA A 10 -21.38 -62.21 2.62
CA ALA A 10 -21.31 -60.76 2.61
C ALA A 10 -20.03 -60.32 3.35
N ALA A 11 -19.03 -59.91 2.56
CA ALA A 11 -17.86 -59.18 3.05
C ALA A 11 -18.27 -57.72 3.25
N PHE A 12 -18.00 -57.16 4.44
CA PHE A 12 -18.03 -55.71 4.64
C PHE A 12 -16.62 -55.26 5.04
N SER A 13 -15.98 -54.57 4.12
CA SER A 13 -14.73 -53.83 4.30
C SER A 13 -14.99 -52.61 5.18
N ALA A 14 -14.37 -52.54 6.35
CA ALA A 14 -14.32 -51.33 7.14
C ALA A 14 -13.21 -50.41 6.57
N VAL A 15 -13.65 -49.34 5.91
CA VAL A 15 -12.82 -48.27 5.36
C VAL A 15 -12.10 -47.54 6.50
N GLY A 16 -10.78 -47.46 6.44
CA GLY A 16 -10.00 -46.59 7.31
C GLY A 16 -10.30 -45.12 6.99
N ALA A 17 -10.87 -44.39 7.94
CA ALA A 17 -11.01 -42.95 7.83
C ALA A 17 -9.62 -42.30 7.98
N ALA A 18 -9.00 -41.96 6.86
CA ALA A 18 -7.90 -41.01 6.86
C ALA A 18 -8.49 -39.64 7.22
N THR A 19 -8.23 -39.15 8.42
CA THR A 19 -8.50 -37.75 8.76
C THR A 19 -7.60 -36.89 7.88
N ALA A 20 -8.19 -36.21 6.90
CA ALA A 20 -7.48 -35.21 6.12
C ALA A 20 -6.99 -34.12 7.08
N MET A 21 -5.68 -33.94 7.17
CA MET A 21 -5.09 -32.78 7.83
C MET A 21 -5.52 -31.56 7.01
N ALA A 22 -6.43 -30.74 7.52
CA ALA A 22 -6.76 -29.47 6.89
C ALA A 22 -5.49 -28.62 6.85
N GLN A 23 -4.96 -28.36 5.66
CA GLN A 23 -3.86 -27.44 5.48
C GLN A 23 -4.33 -26.03 5.88
N VAL A 24 -3.77 -25.46 6.93
CA VAL A 24 -3.96 -24.06 7.28
C VAL A 24 -3.08 -23.24 6.33
N TYR A 25 -3.70 -22.58 5.36
CA TYR A 25 -3.00 -21.59 4.54
C TYR A 25 -2.86 -20.29 5.36
N SER A 26 -1.71 -19.63 5.22
CA SER A 26 -1.60 -18.24 5.68
C SER A 26 -2.63 -17.38 4.95
N VAL A 27 -3.43 -16.60 5.69
CA VAL A 27 -4.32 -15.58 5.11
C VAL A 27 -3.49 -14.39 4.60
N ASN A 28 -2.27 -14.21 5.09
CA ASN A 28 -1.41 -13.09 4.73
C ASN A 28 -0.80 -13.32 3.35
N ALA A 29 -0.98 -12.33 2.47
CA ALA A 29 -0.30 -12.27 1.18
C ALA A 29 0.97 -11.43 1.32
N VAL A 30 2.10 -11.98 0.88
CA VAL A 30 3.40 -11.28 0.85
C VAL A 30 3.73 -10.97 -0.61
N GLY A 31 4.25 -9.79 -0.86
CA GLY A 31 4.64 -9.37 -2.21
C GLY A 31 5.91 -8.55 -2.23
N TYR A 32 6.27 -8.13 -3.43
CA TYR A 32 7.26 -7.10 -3.65
C TYR A 32 6.75 -6.11 -4.71
N VAL A 33 7.17 -4.85 -4.60
CA VAL A 33 6.86 -3.79 -5.57
C VAL A 33 8.16 -3.06 -5.91
N ASN A 34 8.48 -3.00 -7.20
CA ASN A 34 9.58 -2.20 -7.72
C ASN A 34 9.07 -0.81 -8.09
N THR A 35 9.64 0.23 -7.50
CA THR A 35 9.32 1.63 -7.81
C THR A 35 10.56 2.29 -8.41
N ALA A 36 10.47 2.62 -9.70
CA ALA A 36 11.51 3.35 -10.40
C ALA A 36 11.43 4.84 -10.06
N LEU A 37 12.48 5.37 -9.44
CA LEU A 37 12.63 6.78 -9.12
C LEU A 37 13.43 7.47 -10.22
N LYS A 38 13.00 8.68 -10.57
CA LYS A 38 13.72 9.60 -11.45
C LYS A 38 14.70 10.44 -10.64
N GLU A 39 15.73 10.96 -11.30
CA GLU A 39 16.51 12.06 -10.73
C GLU A 39 15.58 13.24 -10.38
N GLY A 40 15.84 13.89 -9.25
CA GLY A 40 14.97 14.92 -8.70
C GLY A 40 13.93 14.35 -7.74
N PHE A 41 12.81 15.05 -7.58
CA PHE A 41 11.75 14.66 -6.66
C PHE A 41 10.88 13.56 -7.26
N ASN A 42 10.42 12.67 -6.39
CA ASN A 42 9.45 11.61 -6.66
C ASN A 42 8.47 11.59 -5.48
N LEU A 43 7.17 11.53 -5.75
CA LEU A 43 6.15 11.39 -4.70
C LEU A 43 5.65 9.94 -4.66
N ILE A 44 6.08 9.21 -3.65
CA ILE A 44 5.83 7.77 -3.53
C ILE A 44 5.27 7.43 -2.15
N ALA A 45 4.95 6.16 -1.96
CA ALA A 45 4.55 5.57 -0.70
C ALA A 45 5.07 4.14 -0.59
N ASN A 46 5.10 3.61 0.63
CA ASN A 46 5.31 2.19 0.86
C ASN A 46 3.96 1.46 0.67
N PRO A 47 3.80 0.61 -0.36
CA PRO A 47 2.52 -0.05 -0.62
C PRO A 47 2.35 -1.37 0.14
N LEU A 48 3.37 -1.80 0.91
CA LEU A 48 3.42 -3.08 1.62
C LEU A 48 3.83 -2.88 3.08
N ASP A 49 3.38 -3.76 3.97
CA ASP A 49 3.70 -3.69 5.40
C ASP A 49 4.85 -4.63 5.76
N ALA A 50 6.01 -4.08 6.07
CA ALA A 50 7.17 -4.82 6.57
C ALA A 50 7.20 -4.87 8.13
N GLY A 51 6.13 -4.44 8.80
CA GLY A 51 6.04 -4.39 10.26
C GLY A 51 7.08 -3.47 10.87
N ALA A 52 7.88 -3.99 11.80
CA ALA A 52 9.00 -3.24 12.42
C ALA A 52 10.06 -2.79 11.40
N ASN A 53 10.09 -3.41 10.22
CA ASN A 53 11.03 -3.10 9.15
C ASN A 53 10.51 -2.03 8.17
N ASN A 54 9.40 -1.34 8.48
CA ASN A 54 8.94 -0.16 7.73
C ASN A 54 9.85 1.07 7.93
N THR A 55 11.16 0.87 8.09
CA THR A 55 12.14 1.93 8.33
C THR A 55 12.73 2.43 7.01
N VAL A 56 13.15 3.69 6.99
CA VAL A 56 13.81 4.31 5.83
C VAL A 56 15.04 3.50 5.40
N ALA A 57 15.87 3.04 6.35
CA ALA A 57 17.06 2.26 6.04
C ALA A 57 16.76 0.92 5.33
N ASN A 58 15.64 0.26 5.69
CA ASN A 58 15.24 -0.99 5.04
C ASN A 58 14.53 -0.75 3.71
N LEU A 59 13.57 0.17 3.69
CA LEU A 59 12.69 0.37 2.52
C LEU A 59 13.40 1.09 1.37
N LEU A 60 14.37 1.96 1.68
CA LEU A 60 15.14 2.74 0.72
C LEU A 60 16.62 2.37 0.77
N ALA A 61 16.90 1.07 0.90
CA ALA A 61 18.25 0.54 0.83
C ALA A 61 18.86 0.73 -0.59
N GLY A 62 20.16 1.02 -0.65
CA GLY A 62 20.89 1.13 -1.92
C GLY A 62 20.59 2.38 -2.75
N VAL A 63 19.89 3.38 -2.18
CA VAL A 63 19.78 4.70 -2.81
C VAL A 63 21.14 5.38 -2.90
N PRO A 64 21.36 6.26 -3.90
CA PRO A 64 22.62 6.99 -4.02
C PRO A 64 22.79 8.03 -2.90
N ASP A 65 24.05 8.32 -2.60
CA ASP A 65 24.47 9.37 -1.68
C ASP A 65 23.88 10.74 -2.08
N GLY A 66 23.36 11.50 -1.12
CA GLY A 66 22.63 12.73 -1.36
C GLY A 66 21.11 12.56 -1.57
N THR A 67 20.58 11.33 -1.44
CA THR A 67 19.13 11.09 -1.42
C THR A 67 18.50 11.71 -0.18
N VAL A 68 17.35 12.37 -0.34
CA VAL A 68 16.63 13.02 0.76
C VAL A 68 15.16 12.59 0.78
N VAL A 69 14.68 12.17 1.94
CA VAL A 69 13.26 11.85 2.20
C VAL A 69 12.61 13.02 2.92
N TYR A 70 11.43 13.42 2.45
CA TYR A 70 10.58 14.42 3.10
C TYR A 70 9.24 13.79 3.45
N THR A 71 8.95 13.68 4.74
CA THR A 71 7.62 13.31 5.24
C THR A 71 6.89 14.56 5.70
N PHE A 72 5.55 14.51 5.71
CA PHE A 72 4.73 15.63 6.15
C PHE A 72 3.66 15.16 7.13
N ALA A 73 3.47 15.92 8.21
CA ALA A 73 2.38 15.74 9.14
C ALA A 73 1.57 17.05 9.26
N PRO A 74 0.23 17.03 9.07
CA PRO A 74 -0.60 18.21 9.27
C PRO A 74 -0.40 18.83 10.65
N GLY A 75 -0.23 20.15 10.72
CA GLY A 75 0.04 20.89 11.96
C GLY A 75 1.51 20.89 12.42
N THR A 76 2.31 19.91 12.02
CA THR A 76 3.75 19.83 12.35
C THR A 76 4.63 20.32 11.20
N GLY A 77 4.24 20.03 9.95
CA GLY A 77 5.02 20.35 8.75
C GLY A 77 5.93 19.21 8.31
N TYR A 78 7.04 19.56 7.66
CA TYR A 78 7.97 18.59 7.08
C TYR A 78 8.99 18.07 8.09
N THR A 79 9.31 16.78 7.97
CA THR A 79 10.53 16.18 8.54
C THR A 79 11.43 15.72 7.40
N VAL A 80 12.73 15.92 7.56
CA VAL A 80 13.74 15.61 6.53
C VAL A 80 14.68 14.53 7.05
N ASN A 81 15.00 13.55 6.20
CA ASN A 81 16.00 12.53 6.45
C ASN A 81 16.91 12.40 5.23
N THR A 82 18.21 12.53 5.42
CA THR A 82 19.19 12.53 4.32
C THR A 82 20.04 11.27 4.38
N PHE A 83 20.31 10.66 3.24
CA PHE A 83 21.31 9.61 3.06
C PHE A 83 22.61 10.28 2.61
N ASP A 84 23.63 10.23 3.43
CA ASP A 84 24.94 10.85 3.18
C ASP A 84 26.04 9.97 3.78
N LEU A 85 27.19 9.90 3.10
CA LEU A 85 28.33 9.04 3.45
C LEU A 85 27.94 7.57 3.73
N GLY A 86 26.92 7.08 3.04
CA GLY A 86 26.45 5.69 3.16
C GLY A 86 25.51 5.41 4.35
N GLU A 87 25.04 6.42 5.06
CA GLU A 87 24.11 6.26 6.19
C GLU A 87 22.95 7.28 6.14
N TRP A 88 21.79 6.89 6.67
CA TRP A 88 20.67 7.81 6.88
C TRP A 88 20.85 8.62 8.17
N THR A 89 20.55 9.92 8.15
CA THR A 89 20.56 10.76 9.37
C THR A 89 19.65 10.24 10.48
N ASN A 90 18.57 9.52 10.12
CA ASN A 90 17.75 8.75 11.04
C ASN A 90 17.34 7.42 10.38
N PRO A 91 18.10 6.34 10.53
CA PRO A 91 17.83 5.08 9.84
C PRO A 91 16.53 4.41 10.29
N ASN A 92 16.07 4.72 11.51
CA ASN A 92 14.88 4.14 12.13
C ASN A 92 13.60 4.95 11.88
N ALA A 93 13.67 6.07 11.15
CA ALA A 93 12.48 6.80 10.72
C ALA A 93 11.56 5.86 9.94
N THR A 94 10.25 5.88 10.21
CA THR A 94 9.31 4.92 9.62
C THR A 94 8.53 5.50 8.44
N LEU A 95 8.28 4.70 7.42
CA LEU A 95 7.43 4.99 6.27
C LEU A 95 6.38 3.87 6.14
N VAL A 96 5.19 4.13 6.65
CA VAL A 96 4.12 3.11 6.78
C VAL A 96 3.11 3.21 5.61
N PRO A 97 2.43 2.11 5.25
CA PRO A 97 1.38 2.17 4.24
C PRO A 97 0.28 3.18 4.57
N GLY A 98 -0.16 3.90 3.54
CA GLY A 98 -1.12 5.01 3.66
C GLY A 98 -0.48 6.40 3.78
N GLN A 99 0.82 6.47 4.12
CA GLN A 99 1.59 7.70 4.15
C GLN A 99 2.28 7.94 2.80
N GLY A 100 2.08 9.12 2.22
CA GLY A 100 2.89 9.61 1.10
C GLY A 100 4.15 10.30 1.62
N PHE A 101 5.23 10.25 0.84
CA PHE A 101 6.46 10.97 1.13
C PHE A 101 7.21 11.30 -0.16
N PHE A 102 7.94 12.41 -0.14
CA PHE A 102 8.85 12.74 -1.24
C PHE A 102 10.19 12.03 -1.04
N VAL A 103 10.74 11.53 -2.13
CA VAL A 103 12.15 11.16 -2.25
C VAL A 103 12.78 12.02 -3.33
N ARG A 104 13.79 12.80 -2.95
CA ARG A 104 14.66 13.49 -3.90
C ARG A 104 15.96 12.70 -4.04
N THR A 105 16.27 12.21 -5.23
CA THR A 105 17.49 11.44 -5.51
C THR A 105 18.34 12.14 -6.58
N PRO A 106 19.69 12.17 -6.45
CA PRO A 106 20.59 12.77 -7.44
C PRO A 106 20.75 11.95 -8.72
N SER A 107 20.26 10.72 -8.75
CA SER A 107 20.24 9.90 -9.96
C SER A 107 19.06 8.92 -9.93
N ALA A 108 18.64 8.46 -11.10
CA ALA A 108 17.59 7.47 -11.20
C ALA A 108 17.99 6.17 -10.49
N VAL A 109 17.08 5.61 -9.71
CA VAL A 109 17.29 4.38 -8.92
C VAL A 109 15.98 3.63 -8.80
N THR A 110 16.02 2.31 -8.70
CA THR A 110 14.82 1.51 -8.38
C THR A 110 14.88 1.07 -6.94
N VAL A 111 13.84 1.38 -6.17
CA VAL A 111 13.66 0.87 -4.81
C VAL A 111 12.67 -0.29 -4.83
N THR A 112 12.90 -1.28 -3.97
CA THR A 112 12.08 -2.50 -3.89
C THR A 112 11.42 -2.57 -2.52
N PHE A 113 10.10 -2.43 -2.49
CA PHE A 113 9.32 -2.66 -1.28
C PHE A 113 9.00 -4.15 -1.17
N VAL A 114 9.17 -4.72 0.02
CA VAL A 114 8.84 -6.12 0.32
C VAL A 114 8.07 -6.15 1.63
N GLY A 115 6.95 -6.86 1.66
CA GLY A 115 6.13 -6.94 2.86
C GLY A 115 4.77 -7.59 2.61
N GLU A 116 3.95 -7.59 3.66
CA GLU A 116 2.59 -8.11 3.60
C GLU A 116 1.64 -7.08 2.97
N VAL A 117 0.61 -7.55 2.29
CA VAL A 117 -0.51 -6.72 1.85
C VAL A 117 -1.45 -6.53 3.05
N LYS A 118 -1.71 -5.28 3.45
CA LYS A 118 -2.69 -4.99 4.51
C LYS A 118 -4.09 -5.45 4.09
N GLN A 119 -4.83 -6.03 5.01
CA GLN A 119 -6.16 -6.59 4.78
C GLN A 119 -7.15 -6.14 5.87
N GLY A 120 -8.44 -6.38 5.63
CA GLY A 120 -9.53 -6.00 6.53
C GLY A 120 -9.95 -4.54 6.35
N ASN A 121 -10.39 -3.92 7.45
CA ASN A 121 -10.81 -2.53 7.48
C ASN A 121 -9.61 -1.63 7.79
N LEU A 122 -9.21 -0.86 6.80
CA LEU A 122 -8.07 0.04 6.83
C LEU A 122 -8.56 1.48 6.88
N SER A 123 -7.84 2.33 7.62
CA SER A 123 -8.16 3.76 7.74
C SER A 123 -6.91 4.61 7.82
N THR A 124 -6.83 5.66 7.01
CA THR A 124 -5.82 6.72 7.11
C THR A 124 -6.51 8.01 7.56
N PRO A 125 -6.25 8.54 8.77
CA PRO A 125 -6.83 9.80 9.21
C PRO A 125 -6.40 10.96 8.31
N LEU A 126 -7.35 11.85 7.98
CA LEU A 126 -7.11 13.05 7.19
C LEU A 126 -7.50 14.27 8.02
N ALA A 127 -6.59 15.23 8.14
CA ALA A 127 -6.86 16.52 8.75
C ALA A 127 -7.49 17.48 7.73
N THR A 128 -8.15 18.54 8.21
CA THR A 128 -8.49 19.69 7.37
C THR A 128 -7.20 20.31 6.81
N GLY A 129 -7.24 20.74 5.54
CA GLY A 129 -6.05 21.23 4.84
C GLY A 129 -5.27 20.12 4.16
N PHE A 130 -3.96 20.32 3.98
CA PHE A 130 -3.11 19.41 3.22
C PHE A 130 -2.75 18.15 4.01
N ASN A 131 -2.79 17.01 3.32
CA ASN A 131 -2.37 15.70 3.80
C ASN A 131 -1.50 15.04 2.73
N LEU A 132 -0.36 14.44 3.11
CA LEU A 132 0.50 13.70 2.19
C LEU A 132 0.26 12.21 2.38
N VAL A 133 -0.50 11.60 1.46
CA VAL A 133 -1.11 10.28 1.66
C VAL A 133 -1.06 9.43 0.40
N ALA A 134 -1.36 8.14 0.56
CA ALA A 134 -1.43 7.16 -0.52
C ALA A 134 -2.41 6.03 -0.18
N SER A 135 -2.61 5.11 -1.13
CA SER A 135 -3.28 3.84 -0.86
C SER A 135 -2.51 3.02 0.19
N GLN A 136 -3.23 2.33 1.07
CA GLN A 136 -2.66 1.40 2.06
C GLN A 136 -2.34 0.01 1.50
N VAL A 137 -2.77 -0.28 0.27
CA VAL A 137 -2.61 -1.59 -0.38
C VAL A 137 -2.06 -1.41 -1.78
N PRO A 138 -1.36 -2.42 -2.34
CA PRO A 138 -0.70 -2.31 -3.64
C PRO A 138 -1.70 -2.45 -4.80
N GLN A 139 -2.65 -1.52 -4.89
CA GLN A 139 -3.65 -1.43 -5.93
C GLN A 139 -3.58 -0.08 -6.63
N ALA A 140 -3.55 -0.11 -7.96
CA ALA A 140 -3.74 1.06 -8.79
C ALA A 140 -5.23 1.27 -9.08
N GLY A 141 -5.62 2.51 -9.35
CA GLY A 141 -6.99 2.83 -9.73
C GLY A 141 -7.38 4.27 -9.50
N LYS A 142 -8.62 4.59 -9.81
CA LYS A 142 -9.27 5.87 -9.55
C LYS A 142 -9.38 6.11 -8.04
N ILE A 143 -9.03 7.32 -7.59
CA ILE A 143 -8.79 7.61 -6.18
C ILE A 143 -10.00 7.37 -5.27
N SER A 144 -11.21 7.66 -5.76
CA SER A 144 -12.45 7.50 -4.99
C SER A 144 -13.13 6.19 -5.37
N THR A 145 -13.33 5.96 -6.68
CA THR A 145 -14.06 4.80 -7.22
C THR A 145 -13.39 3.47 -6.88
N ASP A 146 -12.08 3.34 -7.13
CA ASP A 146 -11.37 2.08 -6.93
C ASP A 146 -10.64 2.06 -5.58
N LEU A 147 -10.10 3.22 -5.17
CA LEU A 147 -9.22 3.33 -4.00
C LEU A 147 -9.96 3.76 -2.72
N GLY A 148 -11.21 4.23 -2.81
CA GLY A 148 -12.09 4.45 -1.65
C GLY A 148 -11.87 5.76 -0.89
N LEU A 149 -11.15 6.73 -1.47
CA LEU A 149 -11.05 8.05 -0.85
C LEU A 149 -12.44 8.68 -0.81
N SER A 150 -12.90 9.02 0.40
CA SER A 150 -14.14 9.78 0.58
C SER A 150 -13.87 11.26 0.32
N VAL A 151 -14.58 11.83 -0.64
CA VAL A 151 -14.44 13.23 -1.06
C VAL A 151 -15.72 14.03 -0.89
N ALA A 152 -15.57 15.33 -0.77
CA ALA A 152 -16.65 16.31 -0.69
C ALA A 152 -16.28 17.54 -1.52
N ASP A 153 -17.29 18.34 -1.89
CA ASP A 153 -17.09 19.55 -2.70
C ASP A 153 -16.03 20.48 -2.07
N GLY A 154 -15.11 20.95 -2.92
CA GLY A 154 -13.96 21.77 -2.55
C GLY A 154 -12.72 21.00 -2.12
N ASP A 155 -12.75 19.66 -2.06
CA ASP A 155 -11.53 18.86 -1.88
C ASP A 155 -10.66 18.92 -3.15
N LEU A 156 -9.34 18.88 -2.95
CA LEU A 156 -8.38 18.83 -4.05
C LEU A 156 -7.40 17.67 -3.90
N VAL A 157 -6.99 17.11 -5.03
CA VAL A 157 -5.88 16.15 -5.14
C VAL A 157 -4.79 16.76 -6.00
N TYR A 158 -3.55 16.76 -5.50
CA TYR A 158 -2.39 17.18 -6.27
C TYR A 158 -1.54 15.94 -6.54
N LYS A 159 -1.44 15.59 -7.82
CA LYS A 159 -0.54 14.55 -8.32
C LYS A 159 0.76 15.16 -8.76
N PHE A 160 1.87 14.62 -8.28
CA PHE A 160 3.20 15.07 -8.67
C PHE A 160 3.73 14.22 -9.82
N ASN A 161 4.18 14.86 -10.90
CA ASN A 161 4.81 14.19 -12.03
C ASN A 161 6.34 14.32 -11.92
N ALA A 162 7.01 13.18 -11.72
CA ALA A 162 8.46 13.15 -11.57
C ALA A 162 9.23 13.42 -12.87
N ASP A 163 8.62 13.26 -14.05
CA ASP A 163 9.27 13.60 -15.32
C ASP A 163 9.26 15.11 -15.57
N THR A 164 8.18 15.81 -15.19
CA THR A 164 8.06 17.27 -15.38
C THR A 164 8.40 18.09 -14.13
N GLN A 165 8.63 17.43 -12.99
CA GLN A 165 8.86 18.05 -11.68
C GLN A 165 7.75 19.04 -11.28
N GLY A 166 6.51 18.75 -11.66
CA GLY A 166 5.36 19.63 -11.49
C GLY A 166 4.11 18.92 -10.99
N TYR A 167 3.08 19.70 -10.65
CA TYR A 167 1.80 19.17 -10.18
C TYR A 167 0.72 19.25 -11.25
N GLN A 168 -0.12 18.23 -11.27
CA GLN A 168 -1.48 18.30 -11.80
C GLN A 168 -2.46 18.36 -10.65
N ILE A 169 -3.43 19.26 -10.74
CA ILE A 169 -4.44 19.50 -9.70
C ILE A 169 -5.77 18.96 -10.20
N PHE A 170 -6.47 18.27 -9.31
CA PHE A 170 -7.80 17.74 -9.53
C PHE A 170 -8.70 18.28 -8.43
N THR A 171 -9.86 18.82 -8.80
CA THR A 171 -10.83 19.40 -7.87
C THR A 171 -12.07 18.55 -7.87
N PHE A 172 -12.60 18.22 -6.70
CA PHE A 172 -13.94 17.64 -6.58
C PHE A 172 -14.91 18.76 -6.26
N ASP A 173 -15.86 19.02 -7.14
CA ASP A 173 -16.88 20.05 -6.96
C ASP A 173 -18.16 19.63 -7.69
N ILE A 174 -19.31 20.12 -7.23
CA ILE A 174 -20.64 19.81 -7.77
C ILE A 174 -20.88 18.31 -8.02
N GLY A 175 -20.29 17.45 -7.16
CA GLY A 175 -20.40 15.99 -7.25
C GLY A 175 -19.53 15.30 -8.31
N GLU A 176 -18.62 16.02 -8.97
CA GLU A 176 -17.76 15.49 -10.04
C GLU A 176 -16.29 15.92 -9.87
N TRP A 177 -15.39 15.19 -10.52
CA TRP A 177 -13.97 15.53 -10.57
C TRP A 177 -13.62 16.33 -11.84
N ASP A 178 -12.91 17.43 -11.68
CA ASP A 178 -12.32 18.22 -12.77
C ASP A 178 -10.77 18.18 -12.68
N PRO A 179 -10.04 17.93 -13.77
CA PRO A 179 -10.51 17.65 -15.14
C PRO A 179 -11.11 16.24 -15.34
N SER A 180 -10.83 15.32 -14.42
CA SER A 180 -11.42 13.98 -14.34
C SER A 180 -10.99 13.33 -13.03
N GLU A 181 -11.57 12.19 -12.67
CA GLU A 181 -11.14 11.49 -11.45
C GLU A 181 -9.67 11.06 -11.55
N PRO A 182 -8.79 11.49 -10.62
CA PRO A 182 -7.38 11.13 -10.69
C PRO A 182 -7.20 9.64 -10.42
N THR A 183 -6.32 9.01 -11.19
CA THR A 183 -5.85 7.65 -10.94
C THR A 183 -4.54 7.69 -10.18
N LEU A 184 -4.29 6.72 -9.30
CA LEU A 184 -2.98 6.49 -8.68
C LEU A 184 -2.42 5.13 -9.10
N ALA A 185 -1.11 5.08 -9.34
CA ALA A 185 -0.37 3.84 -9.50
C ALA A 185 -0.07 3.18 -8.14
N VAL A 186 0.37 1.92 -8.18
CA VAL A 186 0.82 1.20 -6.98
C VAL A 186 2.01 1.94 -6.35
N GLY A 187 1.88 2.31 -5.07
CA GLY A 187 2.93 3.05 -4.34
C GLY A 187 3.07 4.51 -4.77
N GLU A 188 2.11 5.08 -5.50
CA GLU A 188 2.09 6.52 -5.81
C GLU A 188 1.50 7.31 -4.64
N GLY A 189 2.23 8.34 -4.19
CA GLY A 189 1.72 9.30 -3.21
C GLY A 189 0.99 10.46 -3.88
N CYS A 190 0.16 11.16 -3.11
CA CYS A 190 -0.48 12.40 -3.55
C CYS A 190 -0.68 13.36 -2.39
N TRP A 191 -0.89 14.64 -2.69
CA TRP A 191 -1.51 15.54 -1.72
C TRP A 191 -3.02 15.45 -1.82
N VAL A 192 -3.68 15.37 -0.67
CA VAL A 192 -5.12 15.59 -0.55
C VAL A 192 -5.32 16.82 0.32
N ARG A 193 -5.93 17.88 -0.24
CA ARG A 193 -6.39 19.04 0.52
C ARG A 193 -7.86 18.86 0.85
N LYS A 194 -8.15 18.63 2.13
CA LYS A 194 -9.52 18.43 2.62
C LYS A 194 -10.16 19.73 3.09
N GLY A 195 -11.41 19.97 2.72
CA GLY A 195 -12.23 21.06 3.27
C GLY A 195 -12.59 20.84 4.76
N ALA A 196 -12.73 19.57 5.16
CA ALA A 196 -12.97 19.16 6.54
C ALA A 196 -12.24 17.84 6.85
N ALA A 197 -11.86 17.65 8.11
CA ALA A 197 -11.22 16.42 8.58
C ALA A 197 -12.11 15.19 8.31
N GLY A 198 -11.46 14.04 8.13
CA GLY A 198 -12.11 12.77 7.80
C GLY A 198 -11.13 11.62 7.81
N ALA A 199 -11.39 10.61 7.00
CA ALA A 199 -10.47 9.48 6.83
C ALA A 199 -10.58 8.88 5.42
N TRP A 200 -9.47 8.32 4.94
CA TRP A 200 -9.46 7.44 3.79
C TRP A 200 -9.65 6.00 4.28
N ASN A 201 -10.88 5.51 4.14
CA ASN A 201 -11.25 4.17 4.59
C ASN A 201 -11.23 3.18 3.42
N ARG A 202 -10.82 1.94 3.68
CA ARG A 202 -10.81 0.87 2.68
C ARG A 202 -11.07 -0.48 3.34
N THR A 203 -12.03 -1.24 2.84
CA THR A 203 -12.14 -2.67 3.15
C THR A 203 -11.49 -3.46 2.03
N PHE A 204 -10.50 -4.30 2.36
CA PHE A 204 -9.73 -5.02 1.35
C PHE A 204 -9.42 -6.46 1.80
N SER A 205 -9.52 -7.41 0.87
CA SER A 205 -9.08 -8.79 1.05
C SER A 205 -8.37 -9.24 -0.22
N VAL A 206 -7.26 -9.97 -0.07
CA VAL A 206 -6.56 -10.59 -1.21
C VAL A 206 -7.28 -11.86 -1.66
N ASN A 207 -8.00 -12.51 -0.75
CA ASN A 207 -8.80 -13.71 -0.99
C ASN A 207 -10.27 -13.38 -0.71
N PRO A 208 -11.06 -13.02 -1.73
CA PRO A 208 -12.49 -12.70 -1.58
C PRO A 208 -13.36 -13.93 -1.30
#